data_AF-A0A246SVG0-F1
#
_entry.id   AF-A0A246SVG0-F1
#
_cell.length_a   1.000
_cell.length_b   1.000
_cell.length_c   1.000
_cell.angle_alpha   90.00
_cell.angle_beta   90.00
_cell.angle_gamma   90.00
#
_symmetry.space_group_name_H-M   'P 1'
#
loop_
_entity.id
_entity.type
_entity.pdbx_description
1 polymer ?
#
loop_
_entity_poly.entity_id
_entity_poly.type
_entity_poly.pdbx_seq_one_letter_code
_entity_poly.pdbx_strand_id
1 'polypeptide(L)'
;MFLLERETDMPVEMDEPVVVATWENRAQIIDIMGSARTMSQEFQDLWNTSGGTGRLSQGDTDRLVELLREIGNLNDMLLRLA
;
A
#
# COMPACT_ATOMS: atom_id res chain seq x y z
N MET A 1 16.34 29.90 -38.57
CA MET A 1 15.86 30.24 -37.23
C MET A 1 14.43 29.74 -37.14
N PHE A 2 14.20 28.62 -36.43
CA PHE A 2 12.88 28.10 -36.13
C PHE A 2 12.80 27.99 -34.61
N LEU A 3 12.04 28.89 -33.98
CA LEU A 3 11.58 28.73 -32.61
C LEU A 3 10.45 27.71 -32.67
N LEU A 4 10.70 26.49 -32.20
CA LEU A 4 9.65 25.57 -31.80
C LEU A 4 9.43 25.78 -30.31
N GLU A 5 8.21 26.23 -30.03
CA GLU A 5 7.67 26.54 -28.72
C GLU A 5 7.91 25.37 -27.77
N ARG A 6 8.41 25.66 -26.56
CA ARG A 6 8.41 24.68 -25.47
C ARG A 6 6.97 24.22 -25.29
N GLU A 7 6.70 22.96 -25.59
CA GLU A 7 5.59 22.24 -24.97
C GLU A 7 5.71 22.49 -23.47
N THR A 8 4.72 23.19 -22.92
CA THR A 8 4.62 23.47 -21.50
C THR A 8 4.68 22.12 -20.79
N ASP A 9 5.75 21.86 -20.03
CA ASP A 9 5.77 20.86 -18.97
C ASP A 9 4.70 21.28 -17.94
N MET A 10 3.44 21.04 -18.27
CA MET A 10 2.37 21.06 -17.28
C MET A 10 2.67 19.86 -16.39
N PRO A 11 2.89 20.04 -15.07
CA PRO A 11 2.81 18.90 -14.18
C PRO A 11 1.40 18.36 -14.37
N VAL A 12 1.29 17.12 -14.89
CA VAL A 12 0.05 16.37 -14.80
C VAL A 12 -0.18 16.23 -13.30
N GLU A 13 -1.01 17.11 -12.74
CA GLU A 13 -1.55 16.98 -11.41
C GLU A 13 -2.41 15.71 -11.47
N MET A 14 -1.76 14.57 -11.24
CA MET A 14 -2.48 13.35 -10.94
C MET A 14 -3.15 13.64 -9.60
N ASP A 15 -4.43 14.01 -9.64
CA ASP A 15 -5.31 13.99 -8.47
C ASP A 15 -5.33 12.54 -7.97
N GLU A 16 -4.30 12.14 -7.22
CA GLU A 16 -4.34 10.91 -6.46
C GLU A 16 -5.54 11.03 -5.52
N PRO A 17 -6.48 10.05 -5.52
CA PRO A 17 -7.67 10.14 -4.69
C PRO A 17 -7.25 10.32 -3.22
N VAL A 18 -7.52 11.50 -2.65
CA VAL A 18 -7.19 11.80 -1.26
C VAL A 18 -8.34 11.31 -0.39
N VAL A 19 -8.07 10.27 0.40
CA VAL A 19 -9.04 9.77 1.36
C VAL A 19 -9.16 10.75 2.52
N VAL A 20 -10.31 11.41 2.63
CA VAL A 20 -10.61 12.28 3.77
C VAL A 20 -11.35 11.47 4.84
N ALA A 21 -10.76 11.36 6.03
CA ALA A 21 -11.43 10.71 7.16
C ALA A 21 -12.65 11.54 7.62
N THR A 22 -13.84 10.92 7.61
CA THR A 22 -15.11 11.51 8.05
C THR A 22 -15.75 10.66 9.15
N TRP A 23 -16.84 11.16 9.77
CA TRP A 23 -17.58 10.39 10.76
C TRP A 23 -18.27 9.16 10.18
N GLU A 24 -18.64 9.22 8.90
CA GLU A 24 -19.31 8.16 8.14
C GLU A 24 -18.35 7.02 7.77
N ASN A 25 -17.13 7.34 7.34
CA ASN A 25 -16.16 6.33 6.91
C ASN A 25 -15.23 5.83 8.05
N ARG A 26 -15.28 6.45 9.24
CA ARG A 26 -14.41 6.12 10.38
C ARG A 26 -14.34 4.64 10.75
N ALA A 27 -15.48 3.95 10.73
CA ALA A 27 -15.54 2.55 11.13
C ALA A 27 -14.79 1.67 10.13
N GLN A 28 -14.98 1.92 8.84
CA GLN A 28 -14.29 1.22 7.76
C GLN A 28 -12.78 1.51 7.79
N ILE A 29 -12.38 2.76 8.06
CA ILE A 29 -10.96 3.11 8.23
C ILE A 29 -10.36 2.34 9.42
N ILE A 30 -11.05 2.26 10.56
CA ILE A 30 -10.56 1.51 11.72
C ILE A 30 -10.40 0.02 11.39
N ASP A 31 -11.35 -0.57 10.66
CA ASP A 31 -11.27 -1.97 10.25
C ASP A 31 -10.09 -2.22 9.31
N ILE A 32 -9.89 -1.34 8.30
CA ILE A 32 -8.74 -1.40 7.39
C ILE A 32 -7.42 -1.30 8.16
N MET A 33 -7.32 -0.36 9.10
CA MET A 33 -6.13 -0.20 9.94
C MET A 33 -5.89 -1.40 10.86
N GLY A 34 -6.97 -2.01 11.36
CA GLY A 34 -6.91 -3.26 12.13
C GLY A 34 -6.31 -4.40 11.32
N SER A 35 -6.80 -4.60 10.09
CA SER A 35 -6.25 -5.60 9.16
C SER A 35 -4.78 -5.32 8.82
N ALA A 36 -4.44 -4.07 8.51
CA ALA A 36 -3.08 -3.66 8.20
C ALA A 36 -2.12 -3.96 9.37
N ARG A 37 -2.57 -3.71 10.61
CA ARG A 37 -1.80 -4.03 11.81
C ARG A 37 -1.53 -5.52 11.93
N THR A 38 -2.55 -6.37 11.78
CA THR A 38 -2.40 -7.83 11.86
C THR A 38 -1.46 -8.37 10.78
N MET A 39 -1.63 -7.94 9.53
CA MET A 39 -0.77 -8.36 8.42
C MET A 39 0.68 -7.90 8.61
N SER A 40 0.88 -6.68 9.12
CA SER A 40 2.21 -6.16 9.43
C SER A 40 2.91 -6.93 10.54
N GLN A 41 2.16 -7.46 11.52
CA GLN A 41 2.69 -8.32 12.57
C GLN A 41 3.11 -9.67 12.01
N GLU A 42 2.26 -10.30 11.19
CA GLU A 42 2.60 -11.56 10.53
C GLU A 42 3.85 -11.43 9.64
N PHE A 43 3.94 -10.34 8.88
CA PHE A 43 5.12 -10.03 8.07
C PHE A 43 6.38 -9.94 8.94
N GLN A 44 6.31 -9.22 10.06
CA GLN A 44 7.45 -9.09 10.99
C GLN A 44 7.85 -10.43 11.59
N ASP A 45 6.88 -11.28 11.94
CA ASP A 45 7.15 -12.60 12.53
C ASP A 45 7.87 -13.51 11.52
N LEU A 46 7.39 -13.58 10.26
CA LEU A 46 8.04 -14.33 9.18
C LEU A 46 9.43 -13.77 8.84
N TRP A 47 9.57 -12.44 8.84
CA TRP A 47 10.86 -11.81 8.63
C TRP A 47 11.84 -12.13 9.76
N ASN A 48 11.43 -12.02 11.03
CA ASN A 48 12.31 -12.24 12.17
C ASN A 48 12.71 -13.71 12.34
N THR A 49 11.83 -14.64 11.97
CA THR A 49 12.09 -16.09 12.08
C THR A 49 12.96 -16.62 10.94
N SER A 50 12.73 -16.16 9.71
CA SER A 50 13.35 -16.76 8.52
C SER A 50 14.05 -15.73 7.62
N GLY A 51 13.49 -14.53 7.46
CA GLY A 51 14.02 -13.44 6.61
C GLY A 51 15.33 -12.82 7.07
N GLY A 52 15.43 -12.45 8.35
CA GLY A 52 16.56 -11.74 8.93
C GLY A 52 17.85 -12.57 8.97
N THR A 53 17.76 -13.89 8.84
CA THR A 53 18.90 -14.80 8.74
C THR A 53 19.29 -15.12 7.28
N GLY A 54 18.54 -14.60 6.30
CA GLY A 54 18.72 -14.87 4.88
C GLY A 54 18.26 -16.26 4.44
N ARG A 55 17.44 -16.95 5.25
CA ARG A 55 17.00 -18.34 5.03
C ARG A 55 15.48 -18.45 5.04
N LEU A 56 14.81 -17.67 4.20
CA LEU A 56 13.39 -17.88 3.96
C LEU A 56 13.17 -19.25 3.33
N SER A 57 12.27 -20.04 3.92
CA SER A 57 11.72 -21.19 3.21
C SER A 57 10.90 -20.70 2.01
N GLN A 58 10.66 -21.56 1.04
CA GLN A 58 9.77 -21.21 -0.08
C GLN A 58 8.38 -20.82 0.43
N GLY A 59 7.83 -21.55 1.40
CA GLY A 59 6.54 -21.25 2.01
C GLY A 59 6.50 -19.89 2.71
N ASP A 60 7.54 -19.54 3.47
CA ASP A 60 7.62 -18.22 4.11
C ASP A 60 7.75 -17.11 3.06
N THR A 61 8.50 -17.35 1.98
CA THR A 61 8.64 -16.40 0.86
C THR A 61 7.30 -16.18 0.17
N ASP A 62 6.57 -17.25 -0.14
CA ASP A 62 5.26 -17.20 -0.79
C ASP A 62 4.27 -16.42 0.10
N ARG A 63 4.28 -16.68 1.41
CA ARG A 63 3.41 -15.97 2.36
C ARG A 63 3.76 -14.49 2.49
N LEU A 64 5.04 -14.13 2.52
CA LEU A 64 5.47 -12.72 2.52
C LEU A 64 5.01 -11.99 1.25
N VAL A 65 5.05 -12.64 0.09
CA VAL A 65 4.54 -12.07 -1.18
C VAL A 65 3.03 -11.88 -1.13
N GLU A 66 2.28 -12.84 -0.58
CA GLU A 66 0.83 -12.70 -0.36
C GLU A 66 0.51 -11.52 0.57
N LEU A 67 1.20 -11.41 1.70
CA LEU A 67 1.01 -10.31 2.66
C LEU A 67 1.25 -8.94 2.01
N LEU A 68 2.27 -8.80 1.15
CA LEU A 68 2.50 -7.56 0.40
C LEU A 68 1.33 -7.22 -0.53
N ARG A 69 0.73 -8.23 -1.20
CA ARG A 69 -0.46 -8.04 -2.04
C ARG A 69 -1.68 -7.67 -1.20
N GLU A 70 -1.90 -8.34 -0.08
CA GLU A 70 -3.00 -8.06 0.83
C GLU A 70 -2.91 -6.63 1.40
N ILE A 71 -1.71 -6.17 1.78
CA ILE A 71 -1.47 -4.78 2.21
C ILE A 71 -1.77 -3.79 1.07
N GLY A 72 -1.37 -4.11 -0.17
CA GLY A 72 -1.74 -3.31 -1.34
C GLY A 72 -3.26 -3.22 -1.53
N ASN A 73 -3.98 -4.31 -1.36
CA ASN A 73 -5.44 -4.33 -1.45
C ASN A 73 -6.10 -3.46 -0.36
N LEU A 74 -5.51 -3.35 0.84
CA LEU A 74 -5.99 -2.46 1.88
C LEU A 74 -5.88 -0.98 1.46
N ASN A 75 -4.83 -0.61 0.73
CA ASN A 75 -4.72 0.71 0.13
C ASN A 75 -5.82 0.95 -0.90
N ASP A 76 -6.08 -0.02 -1.79
CA ASP A 76 -7.18 0.09 -2.76
C ASP A 76 -8.56 0.23 -2.07
N MET A 77 -8.77 -0.49 -0.97
CA MET A 77 -9.98 -0.35 -0.15
C MET A 77 -10.08 1.05 0.46
N LEU A 78 -8.96 1.60 0.95
CA LEU A 78 -8.91 2.95 1.51
C LEU A 78 -9.26 3.98 0.43
N LEU A 79 -8.67 3.88 -0.76
CA LEU A 79 -8.90 4.79 -1.89
C LEU A 79 -10.34 4.77 -2.41
N ARG A 80 -11.08 3.68 -2.19
CA ARG A 80 -12.54 3.61 -2.50
C ARG A 80 -13.41 4.40 -1.52
N LEU A 81 -12.84 4.88 -0.41
CA LEU A 81 -13.52 5.74 0.55
C LEU A 81 -13.37 7.24 0.24
N ALA A 82 -12.54 7.59 -0.75
CA ALA A 82 -12.33 8.96 -1.22
C ALA A 82 -13.51 9.46 -2.08
#